data_AF-A0A9P8THR8-F1
#
_entry.id   AF-A0A9P8THR8-F1
#
_cell.length_a   1.000
_cell.length_b   1.000
_cell.length_c   1.000
_cell.angle_alpha   90.00
_cell.angle_beta   90.00
_cell.angle_gamma   90.00
#
_symmetry.space_group_name_H-M   'P 1'
#
loop_
_entity.id
_entity.type
_entity.pdbx_description
1 polymer ?
#
loop_
_entity_poly.entity_id
_entity_poly.type
_entity_poly.pdbx_seq_one_letter_code
_entity_poly.pdbx_strand_id
1 'polypeptide(L)'
;MTVTKKQKIEQPKKKKTLIINAANNGAAGNWRHPTDRSSELGYSIDAWIEYAKIAERGKLNAVFIADHLSPFTSKVEGDSSTKFGWEDAARAGVNISRF
;
A
#
# COMPACT_ATOMS: atom_id res chain seq x y z
N MET A 1 38.04 22.22 -49.63
CA MET A 1 37.73 22.29 -48.19
C MET A 1 36.96 21.03 -47.81
N THR A 2 37.59 20.09 -47.11
CA THR A 2 36.96 18.83 -46.68
C THR A 2 36.21 19.07 -45.36
N VAL A 3 34.89 18.91 -45.38
CA VAL A 3 34.05 19.02 -44.18
C VAL A 3 34.07 17.67 -43.46
N THR A 4 34.80 17.60 -42.34
CA THR A 4 34.83 16.41 -41.49
C THR A 4 33.53 16.32 -40.69
N LYS A 5 32.62 15.44 -41.10
CA LYS A 5 31.37 15.16 -40.38
C LYS A 5 31.71 14.41 -39.08
N LYS A 6 31.55 15.07 -37.92
CA LYS A 6 31.76 14.42 -36.61
C LYS A 6 30.87 13.18 -36.49
N GLN A 7 31.49 12.04 -36.19
CA GLN A 7 30.80 10.78 -35.95
C GLN A 7 29.94 10.91 -34.68
N LYS A 8 28.63 10.72 -34.83
CA LYS A 8 27.69 10.70 -33.70
C LYS A 8 27.93 9.42 -32.91
N ILE A 9 28.58 9.53 -31.76
CA ILE A 9 28.74 8.41 -30.82
C ILE A 9 27.35 8.15 -30.23
N GLU A 10 26.73 7.03 -30.59
CA GLU A 10 25.51 6.58 -29.91
C GLU A 10 25.86 6.29 -28.45
N GLN A 11 25.38 7.14 -27.54
CA GLN A 11 25.53 6.83 -26.13
C GLN A 11 24.63 5.65 -25.79
N PRO A 12 25.13 4.62 -25.07
CA PRO A 12 24.32 3.49 -24.68
C PRO A 12 23.14 4.00 -23.83
N LYS A 13 21.92 3.64 -24.24
CA LYS A 13 20.70 4.01 -23.49
C LYS A 13 20.83 3.50 -22.05
N LYS A 14 20.90 4.42 -21.09
CA LYS A 14 20.97 4.10 -19.66
C LYS A 14 19.80 3.21 -19.27
N LYS A 15 20.07 1.99 -18.80
CA LYS A 15 19.02 1.10 -18.27
C LYS A 15 18.37 1.78 -17.07
N LYS A 16 17.04 1.90 -17.10
CA LYS A 16 16.27 2.45 -15.99
C LYS A 16 16.08 1.36 -14.94
N THR A 17 16.36 1.68 -13.68
CA THR A 17 16.06 0.82 -12.54
C THR A 17 14.65 1.15 -12.06
N LEU A 18 13.85 0.11 -11.79
CA LEU A 18 12.53 0.28 -11.18
C LEU A 18 12.69 0.49 -9.68
N ILE A 19 11.90 1.42 -9.15
CA ILE A 19 11.74 1.61 -7.70
C ILE A 19 10.41 0.94 -7.34
N ILE A 20 10.46 -0.05 -6.44
CA ILE A 20 9.31 -0.85 -6.03
C ILE A 20 9.24 -0.84 -4.51
N ASN A 21 8.10 -0.40 -3.97
CA ASN A 21 7.84 -0.34 -2.53
C ASN A 21 6.79 -1.38 -2.14
N ALA A 22 6.91 -1.89 -0.92
CA ALA A 22 5.87 -2.71 -0.28
C ALA A 22 4.82 -1.80 0.35
N ALA A 23 3.54 -2.00 0.03
CA ALA A 23 2.43 -1.28 0.65
C ALA A 23 1.42 -2.29 1.20
N ASN A 24 0.91 -2.04 2.41
CA ASN A 24 0.03 -2.96 3.13
C ASN A 24 -1.47 -2.68 2.95
N ASN A 25 -1.86 -1.82 2.00
CA ASN A 25 -3.26 -1.56 1.69
C ASN A 25 -3.83 -2.71 0.86
N GLY A 26 -4.36 -3.73 1.55
CA GLY A 26 -5.09 -4.83 0.94
C GLY A 26 -6.45 -4.41 0.38
N ALA A 27 -7.04 -5.26 -0.46
CA ALA A 27 -8.42 -5.09 -0.88
C ALA A 27 -9.38 -5.37 0.28
N ALA A 28 -10.53 -4.71 0.26
CA ALA A 28 -11.56 -4.90 1.27
C ALA A 28 -11.97 -6.38 1.37
N GLY A 29 -12.00 -6.91 2.60
CA GLY A 29 -12.37 -8.30 2.86
C GLY A 29 -11.24 -9.34 2.77
N ASN A 30 -10.01 -8.98 2.36
CA ASN A 30 -8.87 -9.91 2.33
C ASN A 30 -8.55 -10.53 3.70
N TRP A 31 -8.85 -9.80 4.78
CA TRP A 31 -8.72 -10.27 6.17
C TRP A 31 -9.53 -11.53 6.49
N ARG A 32 -10.51 -11.90 5.65
CA ARG A 32 -11.31 -13.12 5.82
C ARG A 32 -10.62 -14.38 5.32
N HIS A 33 -9.52 -14.25 4.56
CA HIS A 33 -8.81 -15.40 4.05
C HIS A 33 -8.20 -16.19 5.22
N PRO A 34 -8.30 -17.54 5.26
CA PRO A 34 -7.92 -18.34 6.42
C PRO A 34 -6.44 -18.24 6.82
N THR A 35 -5.58 -17.79 5.91
CA THR A 35 -4.15 -17.59 6.16
C THR A 35 -3.76 -16.11 6.24
N ASP A 36 -4.73 -15.20 6.19
CA ASP A 36 -4.43 -13.78 6.32
C ASP A 36 -4.06 -13.46 7.77
N ARG A 37 -2.95 -12.75 7.92
CA ARG A 37 -2.43 -12.24 9.21
C ARG A 37 -2.34 -10.71 9.19
N SER A 38 -2.95 -10.04 8.21
CA SER A 38 -2.81 -8.60 8.01
C SER A 38 -3.39 -7.78 9.17
N SER A 39 -4.36 -8.33 9.89
CA SER A 39 -4.92 -7.72 11.10
C SER A 39 -3.89 -7.54 12.22
N GLU A 40 -2.85 -8.38 12.28
CA GLU A 40 -1.78 -8.28 13.27
C GLU A 40 -0.97 -6.97 13.14
N LEU A 41 -0.91 -6.39 11.93
CA LEU A 41 -0.26 -5.10 11.68
C LEU A 41 -0.97 -3.94 12.42
N GLY A 42 -2.22 -4.12 12.84
CA GLY A 42 -2.95 -3.10 13.61
C GLY A 42 -2.49 -2.96 15.07
N TYR A 43 -1.83 -3.98 15.64
CA TYR A 43 -1.54 -4.01 17.07
C TYR A 43 -0.21 -4.67 17.47
N SER A 44 0.49 -5.36 16.56
CA SER A 44 1.72 -6.09 16.86
C SER A 44 2.93 -5.46 16.17
N ILE A 45 3.93 -5.03 16.96
CA ILE A 45 5.22 -4.58 16.43
C ILE A 45 6.02 -5.72 15.78
N ASP A 46 5.88 -6.94 16.31
CA ASP A 46 6.59 -8.10 15.76
C ASP A 46 6.10 -8.43 14.34
N ALA A 47 4.80 -8.25 14.07
CA ALA A 47 4.24 -8.40 12.72
C ALA A 47 4.84 -7.37 11.74
N TRP A 48 5.03 -6.12 12.17
CA TRP A 48 5.72 -5.10 11.37
C TRP A 48 7.19 -5.44 11.12
N ILE A 49 7.89 -5.97 12.13
CA ILE A 49 9.28 -6.43 11.99
C ILE A 49 9.37 -7.60 10.99
N GLU A 50 8.47 -8.58 11.10
CA GLU A 50 8.38 -9.70 10.16
C GLU A 50 8.15 -9.19 8.72
N TYR A 51 7.19 -8.28 8.54
CA TYR A 51 6.87 -7.68 7.24
C TYR A 51 8.05 -6.92 6.63
N ALA A 52 8.76 -6.11 7.43
CA ALA A 52 9.94 -5.38 6.98
C ALA A 52 11.07 -6.32 6.54
N LYS A 53 11.36 -7.37 7.33
CA LYS A 53 12.37 -8.38 6.97
C LYS A 53 12.02 -9.11 5.67
N ILE A 54 10.74 -9.38 5.42
CA ILE A 54 10.28 -9.98 4.16
C ILE A 54 10.53 -9.02 3.00
N ALA A 55 10.19 -7.74 3.14
CA ALA A 55 10.42 -6.71 2.13
C ALA A 55 11.91 -6.52 1.81
N GLU A 56 12.77 -6.49 2.84
CA GLU A 56 14.22 -6.42 2.69
C GLU A 56 14.78 -7.63 1.95
N ARG A 57 14.35 -8.84 2.30
CA ARG A 57 14.72 -10.08 1.58
C ARG A 57 14.31 -10.02 0.11
N GLY A 58 13.18 -9.36 -0.19
CA GLY A 58 12.68 -9.11 -1.55
C GLY A 58 13.40 -7.98 -2.30
N LYS A 59 14.36 -7.29 -1.68
CA LYS A 59 15.06 -6.11 -2.24
C LYS A 59 14.12 -4.97 -2.65
N LEU A 60 13.00 -4.84 -1.94
CA LEU A 60 12.12 -3.68 -2.10
C LEU A 60 12.80 -2.43 -1.56
N ASN A 61 12.48 -1.28 -2.16
CA ASN A 61 13.16 -0.02 -1.83
C ASN A 61 12.68 0.58 -0.51
N ALA A 62 11.42 0.37 -0.16
CA ALA A 62 10.83 0.84 1.09
C ALA A 62 9.58 0.04 1.45
N VAL A 63 9.24 0.08 2.74
CA VAL A 63 7.89 -0.18 3.25
C VAL A 63 7.16 1.16 3.33
N PHE A 64 6.04 1.28 2.63
CA PHE A 64 5.18 2.45 2.61
C PHE A 64 3.94 2.20 3.49
N ILE A 65 3.75 3.05 4.50
CA ILE A 65 2.66 2.95 5.48
C ILE A 65 1.71 4.12 5.22
N ALA A 66 0.49 3.79 4.82
CA ALA A 66 -0.59 4.76 4.66
C ALA A 66 -1.38 4.90 5.97
N ASP A 67 -2.01 6.06 6.18
CA ASP A 67 -2.84 6.32 7.37
C ASP A 67 -4.07 7.16 7.02
N HIS A 68 -5.13 7.00 7.82
CA HIS A 68 -6.38 7.74 7.73
C HIS A 68 -6.82 8.18 9.13
N LEU A 69 -6.98 9.49 9.33
CA LEU A 69 -7.49 10.07 10.59
C LEU A 69 -9.02 10.04 10.69
N SER A 70 -9.71 9.44 9.71
CA SER A 70 -11.17 9.35 9.65
C SER A 70 -11.61 8.04 9.00
N PRO A 71 -12.74 7.46 9.41
CA PRO A 71 -13.34 6.31 8.72
C PRO A 71 -13.75 6.67 7.29
N PHE A 72 -13.73 5.67 6.41
CA PHE A 72 -14.36 5.75 5.09
C PHE A 72 -15.86 5.52 5.23
N THR A 73 -16.63 6.59 5.42
CA THR A 73 -18.09 6.55 5.52
C THR A 73 -18.71 7.30 4.34
N SER A 74 -19.72 6.72 3.72
CA SER A 74 -20.70 7.49 2.95
C SER A 74 -21.67 8.13 3.95
N LYS A 75 -21.95 9.43 3.84
CA LYS A 75 -23.07 10.01 4.57
C LYS A 75 -24.37 9.41 4.00
N VAL A 76 -25.18 8.77 4.84
CA VAL A 76 -26.59 8.56 4.51
C VAL A 76 -27.29 9.88 4.79
N GLU A 77 -27.72 10.57 3.74
CA GLU A 77 -28.47 11.82 3.88
C GLU A 77 -29.84 11.51 4.51
N GLY A 78 -30.13 12.09 5.68
CA GLY A 78 -31.47 12.05 6.29
C GLY A 78 -31.64 11.23 7.57
N ASP A 79 -30.62 10.49 8.03
CA ASP A 79 -30.70 9.77 9.31
C ASP A 79 -29.65 10.30 10.31
N SER A 80 -30.10 11.17 11.22
CA SER A 80 -29.28 11.70 12.31
C SER A 80 -29.03 10.69 13.44
N SER A 81 -29.65 9.49 13.38
CA SER A 81 -29.51 8.41 14.35
C SER A 81 -28.41 7.39 13.98
N THR A 82 -28.03 7.28 12.71
CA THR A 82 -26.89 6.48 12.27
C THR A 82 -25.57 7.23 12.45
N LYS A 83 -25.10 7.28 13.70
CA LYS A 83 -23.77 7.76 14.04
C LYS A 83 -22.71 7.02 13.22
N PHE A 84 -22.14 7.69 12.22
CA PHE A 84 -20.88 7.33 11.54
C PHE A 84 -20.83 5.95 10.84
N GLY A 85 -21.91 5.42 10.27
CA GLY A 85 -21.85 4.34 9.26
C GLY A 85 -20.96 3.12 9.56
N TRP A 86 -20.66 2.83 10.83
CA TRP A 86 -19.61 1.89 11.23
C TRP A 86 -19.95 0.46 10.84
N GLU A 87 -21.24 0.13 10.85
CA GLU A 87 -21.74 -1.18 10.43
C GLU A 87 -21.46 -1.42 8.94
N ASP A 88 -21.60 -0.40 8.11
CA ASP A 88 -21.35 -0.51 6.67
C ASP A 88 -19.85 -0.63 6.38
N ALA A 89 -19.01 0.13 7.09
CA ALA A 89 -17.56 -0.03 7.02
C ALA A 89 -17.14 -1.45 7.46
N ALA A 90 -17.75 -1.98 8.52
CA ALA A 90 -17.52 -3.34 9.01
C ALA A 90 -17.94 -4.42 8.01
N ARG A 91 -19.11 -4.26 7.38
CA ARG A 91 -19.60 -5.18 6.35
C ARG A 91 -18.72 -5.14 5.10
N ALA A 92 -18.40 -3.93 4.64
CA ALA A 92 -17.56 -3.70 3.47
C ALA A 92 -16.12 -4.24 3.67
N GLY A 93 -15.67 -4.35 4.92
CA GLY A 93 -14.31 -4.81 5.23
C GLY A 93 -13.25 -3.75 4.92
N VAL A 94 -13.67 -2.47 4.98
CA VAL A 94 -12.81 -1.30 4.85
C VAL A 94 -12.56 -0.77 6.26
N ASN A 95 -11.29 -0.62 6.66
CA ASN A 95 -10.89 0.01 7.93
C ASN A 95 -11.37 -0.63 9.24
N ILE A 96 -11.31 -1.96 9.39
CA ILE A 96 -11.43 -2.55 10.73
C ILE A 96 -10.23 -3.41 11.04
N SER A 97 -9.20 -2.77 11.59
CA SER A 97 -8.37 -3.43 12.59
C SER A 97 -9.31 -3.83 13.73
N ARG A 98 -9.49 -5.13 13.95
CA ARG A 98 -10.22 -5.61 15.14
C ARG A 98 -9.43 -5.14 16.36
N PHE A 99 -10.00 -4.22 17.13
CA PHE A 99 -9.60 -3.98 18.51
C PHE A 99 -10.26 -5.04 19.40
#